data_AF-A0AAW5IFH6-F1
#
_entry.id   AF-A0AAW5IFH6-F1
#
_cell.length_a   1.000
_cell.length_b   1.000
_cell.length_c   1.000
_cell.angle_alpha   90.00
_cell.angle_beta   90.00
_cell.angle_gamma   90.00
#
_symmetry.space_group_name_H-M   'P 1'
#
loop_
_entity.id
_entity.type
_entity.pdbx_description
1 polymer ?
#
loop_
_entity_poly.entity_id
_entity_poly.type
_entity_poly.pdbx_seq_one_letter_code
_entity_poly.pdbx_strand_id
1 'polypeptide(L)'
;MEKEFEDYWNKHQKRLILNAPKALRDEYIESTKLDSPIDWVCFILPVALGIGLQPILNIQSEILSWAVVLLIVVVCFAVMQLVKPMLQKKKSTIQVVKSIKAFYYEVYKKNGLKKLEPWN
;
A
#
# COMPACT_ATOMS: atom_id res chain seq x y z
N MET A 1 -6.86 13.95 -21.10
CA MET A 1 -5.51 13.54 -21.50
C MET A 1 -5.60 13.05 -22.93
N GLU A 2 -4.66 13.44 -23.79
CA GLU A 2 -4.63 13.03 -25.18
C GLU A 2 -4.46 11.51 -25.28
N LYS A 3 -5.22 10.85 -26.17
CA LYS A 3 -5.21 9.37 -26.31
C LYS A 3 -3.80 8.84 -26.59
N GLU A 4 -2.99 9.59 -27.33
CA GLU A 4 -1.61 9.22 -27.65
C GLU A 4 -0.71 9.14 -26.40
N PHE A 5 -0.84 10.10 -25.48
CA PHE A 5 -0.10 10.08 -24.21
C PHE A 5 -0.57 8.93 -23.32
N GLU A 6 -1.87 8.65 -23.29
CA GLU A 6 -2.43 7.54 -22.50
C GLU A 6 -1.94 6.17 -23.02
N ASP A 7 -1.97 5.95 -24.32
CA ASP A 7 -1.44 4.72 -24.92
C ASP A 7 0.06 4.57 -24.68
N TYR A 8 0.82 5.67 -24.82
CA TYR A 8 2.25 5.67 -24.56
C TYR A 8 2.57 5.40 -23.08
N TRP A 9 1.83 6.05 -22.17
CA TRP A 9 1.94 5.86 -20.74
C TRP A 9 1.65 4.40 -20.36
N ASN A 10 0.53 3.84 -20.83
CA ASN A 10 0.16 2.46 -20.53
C ASN A 10 1.19 1.45 -21.06
N LYS A 11 1.80 1.72 -22.21
CA LYS A 11 2.83 0.87 -22.81
C LYS A 11 4.18 0.94 -22.09
N HIS A 12 4.56 2.11 -21.54
CA HIS A 12 5.90 2.36 -20.98
C HIS A 12 5.94 2.72 -19.49
N GLN A 13 4.81 2.61 -18.77
CA GLN A 13 4.64 3.05 -17.38
C GLN A 13 5.79 2.63 -16.47
N LYS A 14 6.18 1.35 -16.48
CA LYS A 14 7.25 0.83 -15.61
C LYS A 14 8.59 1.53 -15.85
N ARG A 15 8.95 1.79 -17.11
CA ARG A 15 10.22 2.46 -17.47
C ARG A 15 10.17 3.94 -17.15
N LEU A 16 9.04 4.60 -17.39
CA LEU A 16 8.84 6.02 -17.06
C LEU A 16 8.93 6.27 -15.54
N ILE A 17 8.38 5.38 -14.72
CA ILE A 17 8.48 5.48 -13.26
C ILE A 17 9.93 5.28 -12.79
N LEU A 18 10.67 4.33 -13.37
CA LEU A 18 12.08 4.08 -13.02
C LEU A 18 13.04 5.19 -13.49
N ASN A 19 12.70 5.85 -14.58
CA ASN A 19 13.45 6.99 -15.14
C ASN A 19 12.93 8.35 -14.66
N ALA A 20 11.93 8.37 -13.76
CA ALA A 20 11.43 9.59 -13.16
C ALA A 20 12.55 10.30 -12.34
N PRO A 21 12.46 11.63 -12.16
CA PRO A 21 13.39 12.39 -11.33
C PRO A 21 13.61 11.73 -9.97
N LYS A 22 14.86 11.73 -9.46
CA LYS A 22 15.24 11.02 -8.22
C LYS A 22 14.26 11.26 -7.07
N ALA A 23 13.84 12.50 -6.85
CA ALA A 23 12.85 12.84 -5.82
C ALA A 23 11.52 12.06 -5.92
N LEU A 24 10.96 11.93 -7.14
CA LEU A 24 9.70 11.21 -7.37
C LEU A 24 9.88 9.70 -7.38
N ARG A 25 11.04 9.23 -7.86
CA ARG A 25 11.39 7.81 -7.87
C ARG A 25 11.66 7.30 -6.47
N ASP A 26 12.35 8.07 -5.63
CA ASP A 26 12.64 7.72 -4.25
C ASP A 26 11.33 7.70 -3.43
N GLU A 27 10.42 8.64 -3.67
CA GLU A 27 9.06 8.64 -3.09
C GLU A 27 8.23 7.43 -3.58
N TYR A 28 8.40 7.03 -4.86
CA TYR A 28 7.79 5.81 -5.39
C TYR A 28 8.38 4.57 -4.73
N ILE A 29 9.70 4.43 -4.65
CA ILE A 29 10.41 3.31 -4.02
C ILE A 29 10.03 3.24 -2.54
N GLU A 30 9.96 4.35 -1.81
CA GLU A 30 9.53 4.41 -0.41
C GLU A 30 8.05 4.02 -0.22
N SER A 31 7.20 4.33 -1.20
CA SER A 31 5.81 3.85 -1.26
C SER A 31 5.70 2.37 -1.64
N THR A 32 6.63 1.84 -2.44
CA THR A 32 6.66 0.43 -2.87
C THR A 32 7.50 -0.47 -1.96
N LYS A 33 8.26 0.10 -1.03
CA LYS A 33 9.01 -0.62 -0.01
C LYS A 33 8.02 -1.23 0.97
N LEU A 34 7.47 -2.36 0.54
CA LEU A 34 6.69 -3.32 1.27
C LEU A 34 7.66 -4.31 1.92
N ASP A 35 8.44 -3.81 2.88
CA ASP A 35 8.69 -4.60 4.08
C ASP A 35 7.93 -3.85 5.14
N SER A 36 6.67 -4.23 5.33
CA SER A 36 5.71 -3.50 6.15
C SER A 36 5.73 -4.14 7.52
N PRO A 37 6.58 -3.69 8.47
CA PRO A 37 6.51 -4.12 9.87
C PRO A 37 5.10 -3.92 10.43
N ILE A 38 4.30 -3.01 9.84
CA ILE A 38 2.89 -2.82 10.14
C ILE A 38 2.05 -4.06 9.79
N ASP A 39 2.33 -4.78 8.71
CA ASP A 39 1.65 -6.03 8.40
C ASP A 39 1.99 -7.11 9.42
N TRP A 40 3.27 -7.21 9.82
CA TRP A 40 3.72 -8.13 10.87
C TRP A 40 3.09 -7.79 12.22
N VAL A 41 3.05 -6.50 12.59
CA VAL A 41 2.40 -5.99 13.79
C VAL A 41 0.89 -6.25 13.76
N CYS A 42 0.21 -6.04 12.62
CA CYS A 42 -1.22 -6.34 12.48
C CYS A 42 -1.53 -7.84 12.56
N PHE A 43 -0.57 -8.72 12.32
CA PHE A 43 -0.72 -10.16 12.53
C PHE A 43 -0.49 -10.57 13.98
N ILE A 44 0.51 -9.98 14.65
CA ILE A 44 0.90 -10.40 16.01
C ILE A 44 0.01 -9.78 17.09
N LEU A 45 -0.42 -8.54 16.91
CA LEU A 45 -1.23 -7.82 17.88
C LEU A 45 -2.56 -8.53 18.22
N PRO A 46 -3.35 -9.04 17.26
CA PRO A 46 -4.54 -9.83 17.56
C PRO A 46 -4.22 -11.12 18.32
N VAL A 47 -3.12 -11.81 17.96
CA VAL A 47 -2.72 -13.08 18.61
C VAL A 47 -2.30 -12.84 20.06
N ALA A 48 -1.49 -11.81 20.32
CA ALA A 48 -1.08 -11.41 21.66
C ALA A 48 -2.28 -11.00 22.53
N LEU A 49 -3.25 -10.28 21.96
CA LEU A 49 -4.52 -9.96 22.62
C LEU A 49 -5.30 -11.22 22.99
N GLY A 50 -5.39 -12.20 22.09
CA GLY A 50 -6.07 -13.47 22.37
C GLY A 50 -5.45 -14.23 23.54
N ILE A 51 -4.12 -14.31 23.59
CA ILE A 51 -3.40 -14.96 24.71
C ILE A 51 -3.62 -14.22 26.03
N GLY A 52 -3.62 -12.88 26.02
CA GLY A 52 -3.85 -12.06 27.20
C GLY A 52 -5.29 -12.06 27.72
N LEU A 53 -6.28 -12.22 26.82
CA LEU A 53 -7.70 -12.30 27.16
C LEU A 53 -8.12 -13.67 27.68
N GLN A 54 -7.42 -14.74 27.28
CA GLN A 54 -7.72 -16.11 27.69
C GLN A 54 -7.84 -16.31 29.22
N PRO A 55 -6.92 -15.83 30.08
CA PRO A 55 -7.05 -15.98 31.53
C PRO A 55 -8.10 -15.06 32.17
N ILE A 56 -8.58 -14.03 31.45
CA ILE A 56 -9.60 -13.09 31.93
C ILE A 56 -11.00 -13.64 31.66
N LEU A 57 -11.15 -14.44 30.60
CA LEU A 57 -12.40 -15.13 30.29
C LEU A 57 -12.63 -16.27 31.27
N ASN A 58 -13.34 -15.97 32.35
CA ASN A 58 -13.73 -16.91 33.39
C ASN A 58 -14.88 -17.82 32.93
N ILE A 59 -14.70 -18.50 31.80
CA ILE A 59 -15.66 -19.42 31.21
C ILE A 59 -15.35 -20.83 31.72
N GLN A 60 -16.35 -21.47 32.32
CA GLN A 60 -16.22 -22.77 32.97
C GLN A 60 -15.89 -23.91 31.99
N SER A 61 -16.26 -23.76 30.72
CA SER A 61 -15.97 -24.72 29.64
C SER A 61 -14.78 -24.26 28.82
N GLU A 62 -13.67 -24.99 28.91
CA GLU A 62 -12.41 -24.65 28.22
C GLU A 62 -12.59 -24.57 26.69
N ILE A 63 -13.32 -25.51 26.09
CA ILE A 63 -13.57 -25.53 24.64
C ILE A 63 -14.35 -24.29 24.18
N LEU A 64 -15.34 -23.86 24.97
CA LEU A 64 -16.13 -22.67 24.66
C LEU A 64 -15.28 -21.40 24.81
N SER A 65 -14.41 -21.35 25.82
CA SER A 65 -13.47 -20.24 26.02
C SER A 65 -12.53 -20.06 24.83
N TRP A 66 -11.90 -21.15 24.37
CA TRP A 66 -11.04 -21.14 23.19
C TRP A 66 -11.78 -20.72 21.90
N ALA A 67 -13.02 -21.19 21.71
CA ALA A 67 -13.84 -20.78 20.57
C ALA A 67 -14.15 -19.28 20.59
N VAL A 68 -14.47 -18.72 21.76
CA VAL A 68 -14.73 -17.29 21.95
C VAL A 68 -13.48 -16.46 21.69
N VAL A 69 -12.31 -16.87 22.21
CA VAL A 69 -11.05 -16.17 21.95
C VAL A 69 -10.70 -16.19 20.47
N LEU A 70 -10.82 -17.34 19.81
CA LEU A 70 -10.55 -17.45 18.38
C LEU A 70 -11.46 -16.50 17.57
N LEU A 71 -12.74 -16.43 17.92
CA LEU A 71 -13.68 -15.51 17.30
C LEU A 71 -13.30 -14.04 17.52
N ILE A 72 -12.90 -13.66 18.75
CA ILE A 72 -12.43 -12.31 19.06
C ILE A 72 -11.17 -11.96 18.24
N VAL A 73 -10.20 -12.88 18.16
CA VAL A 73 -8.95 -12.69 17.40
C VAL A 73 -9.25 -12.48 15.92
N VAL A 74 -10.15 -13.27 15.33
CA VAL A 74 -10.55 -13.13 13.92
C VAL A 74 -11.25 -11.79 13.66
N VAL A 75 -12.16 -11.38 14.53
CA VAL A 75 -12.85 -10.08 14.41
C VAL A 75 -11.86 -8.92 14.56
N CYS A 76 -10.97 -8.97 15.56
CA CYS A 76 -9.91 -7.97 15.74
C CYS A 76 -8.98 -7.88 14.52
N PHE A 77 -8.60 -9.02 13.95
CA PHE A 77 -7.79 -9.07 12.74
C PHE A 77 -8.52 -8.43 11.55
N ALA A 78 -9.81 -8.74 11.35
CA ALA A 78 -10.61 -8.13 10.30
C ALA A 78 -10.70 -6.60 10.45
N VAL A 79 -10.93 -6.10 11.66
CA VAL A 79 -10.94 -4.65 11.95
C VAL A 79 -9.57 -4.03 11.67
N MET A 80 -8.46 -4.68 12.06
CA MET A 80 -7.12 -4.18 11.74
C MET A 80 -6.88 -4.11 10.23
N GLN A 81 -7.33 -5.11 9.46
CA GLN A 81 -7.23 -5.08 7.99
C GLN A 81 -8.02 -3.92 7.37
N LEU A 82 -9.16 -3.54 7.96
CA LEU A 82 -9.95 -2.37 7.54
C LEU A 82 -9.32 -1.04 7.95
N VAL A 83 -8.59 -1.00 9.06
CA VAL A 83 -7.91 0.20 9.57
C VAL A 83 -6.52 0.40 8.95
N LYS A 84 -5.87 -0.66 8.45
CA LYS A 84 -4.61 -0.59 7.68
C LYS A 84 -4.59 0.53 6.61
N PRO A 85 -5.58 0.66 5.72
CA PRO A 85 -5.59 1.74 4.71
C PRO A 85 -5.69 3.15 5.32
N MET A 86 -6.17 3.29 6.56
CA MET A 86 -6.28 4.58 7.24
C MET A 86 -5.01 4.94 8.04
N LEU A 87 -4.32 3.95 8.62
CA LEU A 87 -3.06 4.15 9.36
C LEU A 87 -1.83 4.26 8.45
N GLN A 88 -1.89 3.66 7.26
CA GLN A 88 -0.89 3.86 6.22
C GLN A 88 -1.06 5.27 5.60
N LYS A 89 -0.75 6.32 6.36
CA LYS A 89 -0.54 7.71 5.88
C LYS A 89 0.62 7.84 4.87
N LYS A 90 1.09 6.75 4.28
CA LYS A 90 1.98 6.81 3.11
C LYS A 90 1.13 7.29 1.94
N LYS A 91 1.62 8.25 1.14
CA LYS A 91 1.02 8.52 -0.18
C LYS A 91 0.93 7.18 -0.89
N SER A 92 -0.30 6.75 -1.19
CA SER A 92 -0.52 5.50 -1.90
C SER A 92 0.36 5.49 -3.15
N THR A 93 0.94 4.35 -3.52
CA THR A 93 1.65 4.20 -4.78
C THR A 93 0.82 4.74 -5.95
N ILE A 94 -0.51 4.65 -5.87
CA ILE A 94 -1.46 5.23 -6.83
C ILE A 94 -1.34 6.77 -6.90
N GLN A 95 -1.20 7.43 -5.75
CA GLN A 95 -1.06 8.88 -5.65
C GLN A 95 0.32 9.33 -6.17
N VAL A 96 1.38 8.59 -5.85
CA VAL A 96 2.74 8.87 -6.37
C VAL A 96 2.80 8.68 -7.88
N VAL A 97 2.22 7.58 -8.40
CA VAL A 97 2.09 7.32 -9.84
C VAL A 97 1.27 8.41 -10.53
N LYS A 98 0.21 8.91 -9.88
CA LYS A 98 -0.59 10.03 -10.40
C LYS A 98 0.22 11.32 -10.51
N SER A 99 1.07 11.64 -9.52
CA SER A 99 2.00 12.78 -9.60
C SER A 99 3.08 12.60 -10.66
N ILE A 100 3.63 11.39 -10.81
CA ILE A 100 4.59 11.08 -11.89
C ILE A 100 3.92 11.23 -13.27
N LYS A 101 2.70 10.72 -13.43
CA LYS A 101 1.92 10.85 -14.66
C LYS A 101 1.64 12.31 -15.00
N ALA A 102 1.27 13.12 -14.00
CA ALA A 102 1.05 14.56 -14.17
C ALA A 102 2.34 15.29 -14.59
N PHE A 103 3.48 14.94 -14.01
CA PHE A 103 4.79 15.48 -14.41
C PHE A 103 5.11 15.16 -15.88
N TYR A 104 4.97 13.91 -16.31
CA TYR A 104 5.21 13.52 -17.70
C TYR A 104 4.19 14.10 -18.67
N TYR A 105 2.95 14.34 -18.24
CA TYR A 105 1.93 15.02 -19.03
C TYR A 105 2.29 16.50 -19.28
N GLU A 106 2.84 17.19 -18.28
CA GLU A 106 3.36 18.56 -18.44
C GLU A 106 4.57 18.61 -19.38
N VAL A 107 5.47 17.63 -19.29
CA VAL A 107 6.62 17.49 -20.20
C VAL A 107 6.15 17.24 -21.64
N TYR A 108 5.15 16.38 -21.81
CA TYR A 108 4.50 16.10 -23.09
C TYR A 108 3.88 17.36 -23.69
N LYS A 109 3.10 18.11 -22.91
CA LYS A 109 2.46 19.35 -23.38
C LYS A 109 3.48 20.40 -23.85
N LYS A 110 4.66 20.45 -23.23
CA LYS A 110 5.72 21.42 -23.57
C LYS A 110 6.63 20.98 -24.71
N ASN A 111 6.85 19.69 -24.90
CA ASN A 111 7.91 19.18 -25.81
C ASN A 111 7.46 18.08 -26.79
N GLY A 112 6.20 17.63 -26.71
CA GLY A 112 5.69 16.47 -27.46
C GLY A 112 6.28 15.12 -27.00
N LEU A 113 5.89 14.04 -27.69
CA LEU A 113 6.30 12.66 -27.36
C LEU A 113 7.82 12.43 -27.46
N LYS A 114 8.52 13.18 -28.32
CA LYS A 114 9.94 12.97 -28.63
C LYS A 114 10.88 13.15 -27.43
N LYS A 115 10.45 13.85 -26.38
CA LYS A 115 11.25 14.09 -25.15
C LYS A 115 10.83 13.21 -23.98
N LEU A 116 9.83 12.34 -24.16
CA LEU A 116 9.42 11.34 -23.18
C LEU A 116 10.25 10.05 -23.25
N GLU A 117 11.14 9.94 -24.23
CA GLU A 117 12.11 8.86 -24.40
C GLU A 117 13.48 9.32 -23.88
N PRO A 118 13.79 9.21 -22.57
CA PRO A 118 15.11 9.58 -22.03
C PRO A 118 16.25 8.65 -22.48
N TRP A 119 16.01 7.78 -23.48
CA TRP A 119 16.92 6.75 -23.98
C TRP A 119 17.21 6.89 -25.48
N ASN A 120 16.88 8.04 -26.08
CA ASN A 120 17.25 8.38 -27.45
C ASN A 120 18.24 9.55 -27.46
#